data_AF-A0AAW3T8E3-F1
#
_entry.id   AF-A0AAW3T8E3-F1
#
_cell.length_a   1.000
_cell.length_b   1.000
_cell.length_c   1.000
_cell.angle_alpha   90.00
_cell.angle_beta   90.00
_cell.angle_gamma   90.00
#
_symmetry.space_group_name_H-M   'P 1'
#
loop_
_entity.id
_entity.type
_entity.pdbx_description
1 polymer ?
#
loop_
_entity_poly.entity_id
_entity_poly.type
_entity_poly.pdbx_seq_one_letter_code
_entity_poly.pdbx_strand_id
1 'polypeptide(L)'
;MIGVRLAERLVNLRATRSWTSEALASALHDALVRFDTVDPELERGLSAWASELRTVFAADDVDGRMASVNAVLAAGVRKVQLATHDGLPPHLHFADHESGVLDRVRAMTSGGLAVFATEAGGGRMGICARQGCDCVFADVSKNGRRAYCSAACGNRDAVQRYRARSAHRR
;
A
#
# COMPACT_ATOMS: atom_id res chain seq x y z
N MET A 1 -10.15 4.63 1.93
CA MET A 1 -8.72 4.64 2.32
C MET A 1 -8.18 3.32 2.86
N ILE A 2 -8.98 2.40 3.39
CA ILE A 2 -8.48 1.13 3.97
C ILE A 2 -7.63 0.33 2.98
N GLY A 3 -8.11 0.13 1.75
CA GLY A 3 -7.39 -0.68 0.75
C GLY A 3 -5.99 -0.16 0.38
N VAL A 4 -5.83 1.16 0.18
CA VAL A 4 -4.49 1.74 -0.08
C VAL A 4 -3.56 1.61 1.12
N ARG A 5 -4.08 1.69 2.35
CA ARG A 5 -3.28 1.48 3.57
C ARG A 5 -2.86 0.03 3.74
N LEU A 6 -3.73 -0.92 3.45
CA LEU A 6 -3.38 -2.33 3.42
C LEU A 6 -2.29 -2.60 2.38
N ALA A 7 -2.42 -2.01 1.18
CA ALA A 7 -1.40 -2.13 0.13
C ALA A 7 -0.04 -1.57 0.57
N GLU A 8 -0.01 -0.34 1.11
CA GLU A 8 1.20 0.29 1.68
C GLU A 8 1.83 -0.62 2.76
N ARG A 9 1.01 -1.18 3.66
CA ARG A 9 1.48 -2.02 4.76
C ARG A 9 2.07 -3.33 4.28
N LEU A 10 1.41 -4.07 3.39
CA LEU A 10 1.91 -5.34 2.83
C LEU A 10 3.26 -5.15 2.13
N VAL A 11 3.38 -4.10 1.30
CA VAL A 11 4.65 -3.79 0.62
C VAL A 11 5.74 -3.44 1.64
N ASN A 12 5.40 -2.66 2.66
CA ASN A 12 6.36 -2.23 3.68
C ASN A 12 6.83 -3.37 4.59
N LEU A 13 5.99 -4.35 4.92
CA LEU A 13 6.41 -5.54 5.68
C LEU A 13 7.55 -6.29 4.96
N ARG A 14 7.50 -6.37 3.63
CA ARG A 14 8.62 -6.93 2.84
C ARG A 14 9.85 -6.04 2.89
N ALA A 15 9.68 -4.73 2.68
CA ALA A 15 10.78 -3.77 2.66
C ALA A 15 11.55 -3.72 3.99
N THR A 16 10.87 -3.94 5.12
CA THR A 16 11.48 -3.96 6.46
C THR A 16 11.89 -5.35 6.94
N ARG A 17 11.77 -6.39 6.09
CA ARG A 17 12.03 -7.80 6.46
C ARG A 17 11.22 -8.25 7.69
N SER A 18 9.99 -7.76 7.80
CA SER A 18 9.05 -8.03 8.90
C SER A 18 7.90 -8.93 8.43
N TRP A 19 8.14 -9.76 7.43
CA TRP A 19 7.15 -10.67 6.86
C TRP A 19 6.99 -11.90 7.78
N THR A 20 6.01 -11.83 8.69
CA THR A 20 5.65 -12.91 9.61
C THR A 20 4.13 -13.07 9.65
N SER A 21 3.65 -14.27 10.00
CA SER A 21 2.22 -14.55 10.08
C SER A 21 1.49 -13.63 11.09
N GLU A 22 2.15 -13.25 12.20
CA GLU A 22 1.62 -12.27 13.17
C GLU A 22 1.50 -10.87 12.57
N ALA A 23 2.53 -10.38 11.86
CA ALA A 23 2.50 -9.06 11.25
C ALA A 23 1.46 -8.98 10.10
N LEU A 24 1.28 -10.08 9.36
CA LEU A 24 0.24 -10.22 8.36
C LEU A 24 -1.15 -10.23 8.98
N ALA A 25 -1.37 -11.04 10.03
CA ALA A 25 -2.64 -11.06 10.76
C ALA A 25 -3.01 -9.67 11.29
N SER A 26 -2.05 -8.95 11.87
CA SER A 26 -2.25 -7.57 12.31
C SER A 26 -2.63 -6.64 11.15
N ALA A 27 -1.96 -6.74 9.98
CA ALA A 27 -2.31 -5.93 8.81
C ALA A 27 -3.72 -6.23 8.27
N LEU A 28 -4.12 -7.50 8.27
CA LEU A 28 -5.45 -7.93 7.83
C LEU A 28 -6.54 -7.50 8.80
N HIS A 29 -6.30 -7.59 10.12
CA HIS A 29 -7.22 -7.11 11.15
C HIS A 29 -7.43 -5.60 11.08
N ASP A 30 -6.36 -4.81 10.94
CA ASP A 30 -6.45 -3.35 10.78
C ASP A 30 -7.25 -2.95 9.52
N ALA A 31 -7.27 -3.82 8.52
CA ALA A 31 -8.04 -3.66 7.29
C ALA A 31 -9.45 -4.28 7.34
N LEU A 32 -9.88 -4.78 8.50
CA LEU A 32 -11.18 -5.42 8.73
C LEU A 32 -11.43 -6.63 7.83
N VAL A 33 -10.37 -7.30 7.38
CA VAL A 33 -10.47 -8.56 6.63
C VAL A 33 -10.79 -9.66 7.62
N ARG A 34 -11.86 -10.42 7.37
CA ARG A 34 -12.18 -11.64 8.14
C ARG A 34 -11.30 -12.79 7.66
N PHE A 35 -10.68 -13.52 8.59
CA PHE A 35 -9.87 -14.72 8.34
C PHE A 35 -9.75 -15.50 9.65
N ASP A 36 -9.45 -16.80 9.57
CA ASP A 36 -9.24 -17.65 10.75
C ASP A 36 -7.77 -17.66 11.18
N THR A 37 -6.88 -17.98 10.24
CA THR A 37 -5.43 -18.01 10.45
C THR A 37 -4.69 -17.59 9.19
N VAL A 38 -3.44 -17.14 9.35
CA VAL A 38 -2.51 -16.94 8.24
C VAL A 38 -1.68 -18.20 8.08
N ASP A 39 -2.18 -19.12 7.27
CA ASP A 39 -1.46 -20.35 6.94
C ASP A 39 -0.33 -20.09 5.90
N PRO A 40 0.58 -21.07 5.67
CA PRO A 40 1.67 -20.90 4.72
C PRO A 40 1.24 -20.64 3.27
N GLU A 41 0.05 -21.07 2.85
CA GLU A 41 -0.46 -20.82 1.49
C GLU A 41 -0.94 -19.39 1.34
N LEU A 42 -1.74 -18.90 2.29
CA LEU A 42 -2.14 -17.51 2.34
C LEU A 42 -0.92 -16.59 2.45
N GLU A 43 0.07 -16.95 3.26
CA GLU A 43 1.32 -16.19 3.39
C GLU A 43 2.07 -16.08 2.06
N ARG A 44 2.22 -17.18 1.31
CA ARG A 44 2.83 -17.18 -0.04
C ARG A 44 2.04 -16.32 -1.02
N GLY A 45 0.72 -16.45 -1.02
CA GLY A 45 -0.16 -15.68 -1.89
C GLY A 45 -0.08 -14.17 -1.62
N LEU A 46 -0.11 -13.78 -0.35
CA LEU A 46 0.07 -12.39 0.07
C LEU A 46 1.47 -11.88 -0.30
N SER A 47 2.49 -12.74 -0.21
CA SER A 47 3.87 -12.40 -0.55
C SER A 47 4.01 -12.08 -2.03
N ALA A 48 3.49 -12.94 -2.90
CA ALA A 48 3.44 -12.71 -4.34
C ALA A 48 2.67 -11.41 -4.66
N TRP A 49 1.51 -11.24 -4.03
CA TRP A 49 0.68 -10.06 -4.24
C TRP A 49 1.35 -8.76 -3.80
N ALA A 50 2.06 -8.75 -2.68
CA ALA A 50 2.83 -7.58 -2.24
C ALA A 50 3.93 -7.17 -3.23
N SER A 51 4.50 -8.12 -3.97
CA SER A 51 5.45 -7.80 -5.06
C SER A 51 4.75 -7.09 -6.21
N GLU A 52 3.54 -7.52 -6.59
CA GLU A 52 2.74 -6.86 -7.62
C GLU A 52 2.33 -5.44 -7.19
N LEU A 53 1.82 -5.29 -5.96
CA LEU A 53 1.44 -4.00 -5.40
C LEU A 53 2.61 -3.00 -5.38
N ARG A 54 3.85 -3.46 -5.14
CA ARG A 54 5.04 -2.59 -5.12
C ARG A 54 5.21 -1.82 -6.43
N THR A 55 4.83 -2.41 -7.57
CA THR A 55 4.98 -1.77 -8.90
C THR A 55 4.19 -0.47 -9.03
N VAL A 56 3.05 -0.36 -8.34
CA VAL A 56 2.23 0.86 -8.31
C VAL A 56 2.99 2.00 -7.62
N PHE A 57 3.66 1.71 -6.51
CA PHE A 57 4.42 2.72 -5.77
C PHE A 57 5.77 3.03 -6.40
N ALA A 58 6.32 2.10 -7.17
CA ALA A 58 7.64 2.20 -7.79
C ALA A 58 7.64 2.86 -9.18
N ALA A 59 6.47 3.06 -9.79
CA ALA A 59 6.38 3.71 -11.09
C ALA A 59 6.95 5.15 -11.06
N ASP A 60 7.72 5.50 -12.10
CA ASP A 60 8.45 6.77 -12.20
C ASP A 60 7.53 7.96 -12.49
N ASP A 61 6.45 7.74 -13.22
CA ASP A 61 5.49 8.75 -13.62
C ASP A 61 4.04 8.32 -13.35
N VAL A 62 3.10 9.22 -13.65
CA VAL A 62 1.67 8.99 -13.43
C VAL A 62 1.14 7.92 -14.38
N ASP A 63 1.55 7.93 -15.65
CA ASP A 63 1.01 7.01 -16.66
C ASP A 63 1.45 5.57 -16.39
N GLY A 64 2.72 5.34 -16.10
CA GLY A 64 3.24 4.06 -15.64
C GLY A 64 2.57 3.59 -14.35
N ARG A 65 2.24 4.52 -13.44
CA ARG A 65 1.48 4.18 -12.23
C ARG A 65 0.07 3.74 -12.56
N MET A 66 -0.63 4.41 -13.48
CA MET A 66 -1.97 4.01 -13.89
C MET A 66 -1.96 2.66 -14.61
N ALA A 67 -0.94 2.39 -15.42
CA ALA A 67 -0.73 1.08 -16.02
C ALA A 67 -0.57 -0.02 -14.95
N SER A 68 0.26 0.22 -13.93
CA SER A 68 0.40 -0.70 -12.79
C SER A 68 -0.89 -0.88 -11.99
N VAL A 69 -1.64 0.21 -11.76
CA VAL A 69 -2.97 0.14 -11.10
C VAL A 69 -3.94 -0.72 -11.92
N ASN A 70 -3.97 -0.55 -13.24
CA ASN A 70 -4.81 -1.35 -14.13
C ASN A 70 -4.40 -2.82 -14.12
N ALA A 71 -3.11 -3.12 -14.04
CA ALA A 71 -2.63 -4.51 -13.93
C ALA A 71 -3.11 -5.17 -12.63
N VAL A 72 -2.98 -4.51 -11.48
CA VAL A 72 -3.48 -5.07 -10.21
C VAL A 72 -5.02 -5.14 -10.19
N LEU A 73 -5.73 -4.18 -10.80
CA LEU A 73 -7.18 -4.25 -10.98
C LEU A 73 -7.59 -5.49 -11.77
N ALA A 74 -6.95 -5.76 -12.91
CA ALA A 74 -7.23 -6.93 -13.73
C ALA A 74 -6.96 -8.24 -12.99
N ALA A 75 -5.90 -8.27 -12.17
CA ALA A 75 -5.54 -9.45 -11.38
C ALA A 75 -6.47 -9.68 -10.17
N GLY A 76 -6.90 -8.60 -9.50
CA GLY A 76 -7.53 -8.68 -8.18
C GLY A 76 -9.03 -8.39 -8.13
N VAL A 77 -9.57 -7.58 -9.04
CA VAL A 77 -11.01 -7.25 -9.03
C VAL A 77 -11.76 -8.27 -9.89
N ARG A 78 -12.84 -8.82 -9.35
CA ARG A 78 -13.73 -9.74 -10.08
C ARG A 78 -15.08 -9.11 -10.37
N LYS A 79 -15.54 -8.22 -9.49
CA LYS A 79 -16.86 -7.61 -9.53
C LYS A 79 -16.83 -6.30 -8.77
N VAL A 80 -17.61 -5.31 -9.21
CA VAL A 80 -17.79 -4.06 -8.47
C VAL A 80 -19.25 -3.93 -8.08
N GLN A 81 -19.52 -3.77 -6.79
CA GLN A 81 -20.87 -3.61 -6.26
C GLN A 81 -20.90 -2.49 -5.21
N LEU A 82 -22.03 -1.79 -5.14
CA LEU A 82 -22.33 -0.92 -4.01
C LEU A 82 -22.96 -1.75 -2.88
N ALA A 83 -22.46 -1.55 -1.67
CA ALA A 83 -22.97 -2.14 -0.45
C ALA A 83 -23.43 -1.05 0.52
N THR A 84 -24.43 -1.36 1.33
CA THR A 84 -25.02 -0.47 2.34
C THR A 84 -25.21 -1.17 3.68
N HIS A 85 -24.44 -2.22 3.93
CA HIS A 85 -24.53 -3.07 5.13
C HIS A 85 -23.41 -2.72 6.12
N ASP A 86 -23.24 -3.56 7.16
CA ASP A 86 -22.21 -3.42 8.20
C ASP A 86 -22.27 -2.13 9.03
N GLY A 87 -23.40 -1.41 8.99
CA GLY A 87 -23.58 -0.13 9.68
C GLY A 87 -22.72 1.00 9.10
N LEU A 88 -22.19 0.82 7.89
CA LEU A 88 -21.36 1.81 7.20
C LEU A 88 -22.19 2.59 6.16
N PRO A 89 -21.79 3.84 5.83
CA PRO A 89 -22.30 4.52 4.64
C PRO A 89 -22.10 3.68 3.35
N PRO A 90 -22.79 4.03 2.25
CA PRO A 90 -22.60 3.34 0.97
C PRO A 90 -21.13 3.22 0.59
N HIS A 91 -20.69 2.00 0.26
CA HIS A 91 -19.29 1.70 -0.03
C HIS A 91 -19.15 0.65 -1.14
N LEU A 92 -17.96 0.57 -1.73
CA LEU A 92 -17.68 -0.35 -2.84
C LEU A 92 -17.14 -1.69 -2.34
N HIS A 93 -17.68 -2.77 -2.89
CA HIS A 93 -17.14 -4.12 -2.83
C HIS A 93 -16.49 -4.44 -4.16
N PHE A 94 -15.30 -5.05 -4.11
CA PHE A 94 -14.49 -5.38 -5.29
C PHE A 94 -14.40 -6.91 -5.55
N ALA A 95 -15.02 -7.71 -4.69
CA ALA A 95 -15.14 -9.16 -4.78
C ALA A 95 -16.43 -9.61 -4.08
N ASP A 96 -16.89 -10.82 -4.37
CA ASP A 96 -18.02 -11.43 -3.66
C ASP A 96 -17.63 -11.79 -2.22
N HIS A 97 -18.58 -11.73 -1.29
CA HIS A 97 -18.39 -12.05 0.12
C HIS A 97 -17.82 -13.47 0.35
N GLU A 98 -18.22 -14.42 -0.50
CA GLU A 98 -17.81 -15.82 -0.45
C GLU A 98 -16.41 -16.08 -1.03
N SER A 99 -15.74 -15.04 -1.57
CA SER A 99 -14.38 -15.19 -2.12
C SER A 99 -13.38 -15.52 -1.03
N GLY A 100 -12.34 -16.31 -1.33
CA GLY A 100 -11.27 -16.63 -0.36
C GLY A 100 -10.56 -15.38 0.18
N VAL A 101 -9.88 -15.52 1.34
CA VAL A 101 -9.19 -14.40 2.02
C VAL A 101 -8.23 -13.67 1.07
N LEU A 102 -7.42 -14.40 0.32
CA LEU A 102 -6.46 -13.82 -0.63
C LEU A 102 -7.16 -12.98 -1.71
N ASP A 103 -8.24 -13.48 -2.29
CA ASP A 103 -8.97 -12.77 -3.34
C ASP A 103 -9.63 -11.49 -2.80
N ARG A 104 -10.19 -11.54 -1.59
CA ARG A 104 -10.72 -10.33 -0.93
C ARG A 104 -9.62 -9.29 -0.68
N VAL A 105 -8.43 -9.71 -0.26
CA VAL A 105 -7.28 -8.81 -0.08
C VAL A 105 -6.83 -8.21 -1.41
N ARG A 106 -6.72 -9.02 -2.47
CA ARG A 106 -6.40 -8.56 -3.83
C ARG A 106 -7.40 -7.53 -4.32
N ALA A 107 -8.68 -7.82 -4.19
CA ALA A 107 -9.75 -6.93 -4.60
C ALA A 107 -9.76 -5.62 -3.81
N MET A 108 -9.67 -5.68 -2.48
CA MET A 108 -9.68 -4.51 -1.61
C MET A 108 -8.48 -3.59 -1.87
N THR A 109 -7.28 -4.16 -1.99
CA THR A 109 -6.07 -3.37 -2.25
C THR A 109 -6.08 -2.77 -3.66
N SER A 110 -6.48 -3.52 -4.68
CA SER A 110 -6.58 -3.03 -6.06
C SER A 110 -7.60 -1.91 -6.20
N GLY A 111 -8.83 -2.14 -5.72
CA GLY A 111 -9.90 -1.14 -5.75
C GLY A 111 -9.56 0.09 -4.91
N GLY A 112 -8.97 -0.11 -3.73
CA GLY A 112 -8.51 0.97 -2.87
C GLY A 112 -7.41 1.83 -3.49
N LEU A 113 -6.47 1.22 -4.23
CA LEU A 113 -5.46 1.94 -5.00
C LEU A 113 -6.07 2.73 -6.16
N ALA A 114 -7.04 2.16 -6.88
CA ALA A 114 -7.71 2.83 -7.98
C ALA A 114 -8.52 4.06 -7.52
N VAL A 115 -9.30 3.91 -6.44
CA VAL A 115 -10.03 5.04 -5.83
C VAL A 115 -9.04 6.11 -5.38
N PHE A 116 -7.98 5.72 -4.66
CA PHE A 116 -6.98 6.69 -4.20
C PHE A 116 -6.28 7.39 -5.36
N ALA A 117 -5.86 6.66 -6.40
CA ALA A 117 -5.23 7.22 -7.58
C ALA A 117 -6.13 8.26 -8.25
N THR A 118 -7.42 7.97 -8.37
CA THR A 118 -8.42 8.87 -8.97
C THR A 118 -8.58 10.14 -8.16
N GLU A 119 -8.81 10.03 -6.84
CA GLU A 119 -9.02 11.17 -5.95
C GLU A 119 -7.76 12.02 -5.75
N ALA A 120 -6.58 11.40 -5.85
CA ALA A 120 -5.29 12.04 -5.61
C ALA A 120 -4.59 12.54 -6.89
N GLY A 121 -5.21 12.39 -8.06
CA GLY A 121 -4.59 12.77 -9.34
C GLY A 121 -3.32 11.96 -9.68
N GLY A 122 -3.24 10.71 -9.21
CA GLY A 122 -2.17 9.75 -9.53
C GLY A 122 -0.77 10.05 -8.95
N GLY A 123 -0.47 11.27 -8.55
CA GLY A 123 0.87 11.71 -8.12
C GLY A 123 1.23 11.47 -6.64
N ARG A 124 0.34 10.87 -5.85
CA ARG A 124 0.47 10.83 -4.37
C ARG A 124 0.91 9.47 -3.81
N MET A 125 1.67 8.71 -4.59
CA MET A 125 2.25 7.43 -4.19
C MET A 125 3.72 7.40 -4.60
N GLY A 126 4.57 6.77 -3.80
CA GLY A 126 5.99 6.71 -4.13
C GLY A 126 6.82 5.81 -3.21
N ILE A 127 8.12 5.73 -3.51
CA ILE A 127 9.16 5.12 -2.67
C ILE A 127 9.78 6.21 -1.79
N CYS A 128 10.15 5.84 -0.57
CA CYS A 128 10.82 6.73 0.38
C CYS A 128 12.09 7.35 -0.22
N ALA A 129 12.20 8.68 -0.19
CA ALA A 129 13.36 9.40 -0.71
C ALA A 129 14.64 9.26 0.14
N ARG A 130 14.56 8.64 1.33
CA ARG A 130 15.76 8.42 2.16
C ARG A 130 16.59 7.28 1.56
N GLN A 131 17.86 7.56 1.30
CA GLN A 131 18.83 6.56 0.82
C GLN A 131 18.82 5.30 1.70
N GLY A 132 18.77 4.12 1.06
CA GLY A 132 18.71 2.81 1.73
C GLY A 132 17.38 2.49 2.40
N CYS A 133 16.26 3.12 2.00
CA CYS A 133 14.94 2.84 2.55
C CYS A 133 13.96 2.46 1.42
N ASP A 134 13.64 1.17 1.31
CA ASP A 134 12.78 0.66 0.22
C ASP A 134 11.28 0.72 0.52
N CYS A 135 10.90 1.30 1.66
CA CYS A 135 9.50 1.49 2.03
C CYS A 135 8.78 2.41 1.03
N VAL A 136 7.50 2.12 0.81
CA VAL A 136 6.58 2.91 0.00
C VAL A 136 5.69 3.77 0.87
N PHE A 137 4.98 4.70 0.24
CA PHE A 137 3.96 5.52 0.89
C PHE A 137 2.79 5.87 -0.03
N ALA A 138 1.62 6.05 0.56
CA ALA A 138 0.52 6.83 0.02
C ALA A 138 0.38 8.15 0.79
N ASP A 139 0.46 9.28 0.08
CA ASP A 139 0.40 10.61 0.66
C ASP A 139 -1.04 11.08 0.86
N VAL A 140 -1.51 10.99 2.10
CA VAL A 140 -2.84 11.48 2.51
C VAL A 140 -2.77 12.84 3.19
N SER A 141 -1.59 13.47 3.24
CA SER A 141 -1.42 14.76 3.91
C SER A 141 -2.26 15.84 3.24
N LYS A 142 -2.43 17.00 3.89
CA LYS A 142 -3.16 18.11 3.27
C LYS A 142 -2.46 18.66 2.02
N ASN A 143 -1.13 18.68 2.00
CA ASN A 143 -0.36 19.49 1.03
C ASN A 143 0.17 18.72 -0.19
N GLY A 144 0.08 17.38 -0.24
CA GLY A 144 0.50 16.65 -1.44
C GLY A 144 2.00 16.50 -1.65
N ARG A 145 2.81 16.70 -0.61
CA ARG A 145 4.27 16.84 -0.73
C ARG A 145 5.05 15.84 0.11
N ARG A 146 4.44 14.73 0.56
CA ARG A 146 5.19 13.70 1.30
C ARG A 146 6.22 13.06 0.37
N ALA A 147 7.47 13.03 0.81
CA ALA A 147 8.58 12.36 0.09
C ALA A 147 9.15 11.17 0.88
N TYR A 148 8.74 10.95 2.12
CA TYR A 148 9.29 9.93 3.01
C TYR A 148 8.20 9.00 3.54
N CYS A 149 8.55 7.72 3.73
CA CYS A 149 7.63 6.73 4.33
C CYS A 149 7.27 7.04 5.79
N SER A 150 8.05 7.85 6.50
CA SER A 150 7.73 8.26 7.87
C SER A 150 8.45 9.56 8.24
N ALA A 151 7.95 10.23 9.27
CA ALA A 151 8.65 11.38 9.87
C ALA A 151 10.07 11.01 10.33
N ALA A 152 10.26 9.79 10.86
CA ALA A 152 11.57 9.29 11.27
C ALA A 152 12.56 9.17 10.10
N CYS A 153 12.11 8.80 8.89
CA CYS A 153 12.95 8.81 7.70
C CYS A 153 13.29 10.23 7.25
N GLY A 154 12.31 11.14 7.24
CA GLY A 154 12.54 12.55 6.91
C GLY A 154 13.56 13.22 7.86
N ASN A 155 13.44 12.97 9.17
CA ASN A 155 14.34 13.51 10.17
C ASN A 155 15.77 12.97 10.01
N ARG A 156 15.93 11.67 9.77
CA ARG A 156 17.24 11.03 9.55
C ARG A 156 17.97 11.63 8.33
N ASP A 157 17.24 11.79 7.23
CA ASP A 157 17.78 12.36 6.00
C ASP A 157 18.14 13.85 6.16
N ALA A 158 17.32 14.64 6.85
CA ALA A 158 17.62 16.03 7.17
C ALA A 158 18.91 16.19 8.00
N VAL A 159 19.09 15.34 9.02
CA VAL A 159 20.31 15.32 9.85
C VAL A 159 21.54 14.96 9.02
N GLN A 160 21.44 13.96 8.13
CA GLN A 160 22.54 13.57 7.25
C GLN A 160 22.97 14.73 6.33
N ARG A 161 22.02 15.40 5.67
CA ARG A 161 22.30 16.58 4.83
C ARG A 161 22.94 17.72 5.61
N TYR A 162 22.49 17.97 6.84
CA TYR A 162 23.09 18.99 7.71
C TYR A 162 24.56 18.67 8.01
N ARG A 163 24.86 17.43 8.44
CA ARG A 163 26.23 16.99 8.75
C ARG A 163 27.17 17.09 7.54
N ALA A 164 26.71 16.71 6.35
CA ALA A 164 27.51 16.81 5.12
C ALA A 164 27.88 18.26 4.78
N ARG A 165 26.94 19.21 4.92
CA ARG A 165 27.20 20.64 4.70
C ARG A 165 28.18 21.22 5.72
N SER A 166 28.10 20.79 6.98
CA SER A 166 29.00 21.25 8.04
C SER A 166 30.42 20.71 7.89
N ALA A 167 30.59 19.52 7.32
CA ALA A 167 31.90 18.96 6.99
C ALA A 167 32.58 19.67 5.81
N HIS A 168 31.82 20.17 4.84
CA HIS A 168 32.34 20.93 3.69
C HIS A 168 32.67 22.40 4.00
N ARG A 169 32.31 22.90 5.18
CA ARG A 169 32.60 24.27 5.63
C ARG A 169 33.81 24.35 6.57
N ARG A 170 34.48 23.24 6.82
CA ARG A 170 35.74 23.14 7.57
C ARG A 170 36.86 22.83 6.59
#